data_AF-A0A0F9ERS9-F1
#
_entry.id   AF-A0A0F9ERS9-F1
#
_cell.length_a   1.000
_cell.length_b   1.000
_cell.length_c   1.000
_cell.angle_alpha   90.00
_cell.angle_beta   90.00
_cell.angle_gamma   90.00
#
_symmetry.space_group_name_H-M   'P 1'
#
loop_
_entity.id
_entity.type
_entity.pdbx_description
1 polymer ?
#
loop_
_entity_poly.entity_id
_entity_poly.type
_entity_poly.pdbx_seq_one_letter_code
_entity_poly.pdbx_strand_id
1 'polypeptide(L)'
;MPRIPIHNIGVGGIIKDIPPHLLPPEMWSDGQNMRFRDGKVVKFTGHEAVFDPPSIAPYWAIAAQTAAEQFWLYAGLAKIYTVEQDGTHTEITRASGDYTGIAGDLWDGTVLAGIPVVTNGVDDPQSWSPIAAATPLVDLPNWPANTTCKHIRAFKNFLVALHITESGTVKPHMVKWSHPADPGSVPSSWDDTDATKDAGEVELADSQAGIIQDALGLRDILLIYKDNSIWGMQHIGGQFIFRFFPMFG
;
A
#
# COMPACT_ATOMS: atom_id res chain seq x y z
N MET A 1 -49.15 -32.85 -1.89
CA MET A 1 -47.81 -33.22 -2.37
C MET A 1 -46.99 -33.73 -1.19
N PRO A 2 -46.41 -34.94 -1.26
CA PRO A 2 -45.51 -35.44 -0.23
C PRO A 2 -44.22 -34.62 -0.22
N ARG A 3 -43.72 -34.28 0.97
CA ARG A 3 -42.42 -33.62 1.17
C ARG A 3 -41.39 -34.71 1.47
N ILE A 4 -40.29 -34.74 0.74
CA ILE A 4 -39.18 -35.68 0.96
C ILE A 4 -38.06 -34.92 1.68
N PRO A 5 -37.73 -35.25 2.94
CA PRO A 5 -36.59 -34.65 3.61
C PRO A 5 -35.28 -35.21 3.05
N ILE A 6 -34.33 -34.32 2.74
CA ILE A 6 -32.97 -34.66 2.34
C ILE A 6 -32.04 -34.08 3.40
N HIS A 7 -31.17 -34.92 3.96
CA HIS A 7 -30.21 -34.53 4.98
C HIS A 7 -28.84 -34.28 4.35
N ASN A 8 -27.92 -33.63 5.07
CA ASN A 8 -26.51 -33.48 4.68
C ASN A 8 -26.24 -32.78 3.32
N ILE A 9 -27.18 -31.95 2.87
CA ILE A 9 -27.13 -31.22 1.59
C ILE A 9 -25.90 -30.31 1.38
N GLY A 10 -25.03 -30.11 2.38
CA GLY A 10 -23.78 -29.36 2.23
C GLY A 10 -22.50 -30.18 2.27
N VAL A 11 -22.56 -31.52 2.33
CA VAL A 11 -21.35 -32.37 2.44
C VAL A 11 -20.63 -32.51 1.10
N GLY A 12 -21.36 -32.70 0.00
CA GLY A 12 -20.76 -32.93 -1.32
C GLY A 12 -20.55 -31.68 -2.18
N GLY A 13 -21.11 -30.52 -1.77
CA GLY A 13 -20.98 -29.26 -2.51
C GLY A 13 -21.53 -29.32 -3.94
N ILE A 14 -20.88 -28.60 -4.86
CA ILE A 14 -21.20 -28.60 -6.29
C ILE A 14 -20.25 -29.55 -7.02
N ILE A 15 -20.80 -30.54 -7.71
CA ILE A 15 -20.04 -31.51 -8.52
C ILE A 15 -20.44 -31.35 -9.98
N LYS A 16 -19.46 -31.03 -10.82
CA LYS A 16 -19.64 -30.87 -12.28
C LYS A 16 -19.14 -32.04 -13.12
N ASP A 17 -18.44 -32.99 -12.51
CA ASP A 17 -17.82 -34.12 -13.19
C ASP A 17 -18.81 -35.26 -13.50
N ILE A 18 -19.91 -35.32 -12.75
CA ILE A 18 -20.94 -36.35 -12.90
C ILE A 18 -22.17 -35.72 -13.56
N PRO A 19 -22.76 -36.37 -14.60
CA PRO A 19 -24.02 -35.92 -15.18
C PRO A 19 -25.11 -35.71 -14.12
N PRO A 20 -25.92 -34.64 -14.19
CA PRO A 20 -26.84 -34.26 -13.10
C PRO A 20 -27.83 -35.34 -12.66
N HIS A 21 -28.19 -36.25 -13.56
CA HIS A 21 -29.13 -37.34 -13.28
C HIS A 21 -28.51 -38.53 -12.52
N LEU A 22 -27.17 -38.57 -12.40
CA LEU A 22 -26.44 -39.59 -11.64
C LEU A 22 -25.95 -39.06 -10.29
N LEU A 23 -26.25 -37.80 -9.96
CA LEU A 23 -25.84 -37.22 -8.69
C LEU A 23 -26.66 -37.80 -7.52
N PRO A 24 -25.99 -38.16 -6.42
CA PRO A 24 -26.66 -38.43 -5.16
C PRO A 24 -27.55 -37.25 -4.73
N PRO A 25 -28.68 -37.50 -4.04
CA PRO A 25 -29.60 -36.45 -3.60
C PRO A 25 -28.98 -35.37 -2.68
N GLU A 26 -27.82 -35.65 -2.08
CA GLU A 26 -27.11 -34.74 -1.17
C GLU A 26 -26.14 -33.78 -1.91
N MET A 27 -26.04 -33.88 -3.25
CA MET A 27 -25.07 -33.18 -4.08
C MET A 27 -25.77 -32.27 -5.11
N TRP A 28 -25.08 -31.20 -5.51
CA TRP A 28 -25.64 -30.19 -6.41
C TRP A 28 -24.90 -30.17 -7.74
N SER A 29 -25.66 -30.06 -8.84
CA SER A 29 -25.08 -29.87 -10.18
C SER A 29 -24.70 -28.41 -10.46
N ASP A 30 -25.31 -27.46 -9.75
CA ASP A 30 -25.02 -26.03 -9.88
C ASP A 30 -25.44 -25.25 -8.62
N GLY A 31 -25.00 -24.00 -8.50
CA GLY A 31 -25.39 -23.11 -7.42
C GLY A 31 -25.14 -21.64 -7.75
N GLN A 32 -26.11 -20.78 -7.45
CA GLN A 32 -26.02 -19.34 -7.66
C GLN A 32 -26.31 -18.61 -6.35
N ASN A 33 -25.46 -17.66 -5.96
CA ASN A 33 -25.59 -16.89 -4.71
C ASN A 33 -25.77 -17.78 -3.48
N MET A 34 -25.04 -18.90 -3.42
CA MET A 34 -25.11 -19.89 -2.34
C MET A 34 -23.68 -20.32 -1.94
N ARG A 35 -23.49 -20.65 -0.66
CA ARG A 35 -22.25 -21.21 -0.11
C ARG A 35 -22.58 -22.40 0.79
N PHE A 36 -21.67 -23.37 0.84
CA PHE A 36 -21.74 -24.52 1.73
C PHE A 36 -20.97 -24.20 3.01
N ARG A 37 -21.61 -24.32 4.17
CA ARG A 37 -20.98 -24.09 5.48
C ARG A 37 -21.58 -25.05 6.50
N ASP A 38 -20.74 -25.75 7.24
CA ASP A 38 -21.13 -26.67 8.32
C ASP A 38 -22.19 -27.70 7.90
N GLY A 39 -22.04 -28.29 6.70
CA GLY A 39 -22.97 -29.29 6.15
C GLY A 39 -24.33 -28.73 5.72
N LYS A 40 -24.48 -27.40 5.71
CA LYS A 40 -25.68 -26.68 5.27
C LYS A 40 -25.40 -25.90 4.00
N VAL A 41 -26.45 -25.67 3.23
CA VAL A 41 -26.42 -24.73 2.11
C VAL A 41 -27.03 -23.41 2.57
N VAL A 42 -26.24 -22.34 2.52
CA VAL A 42 -26.65 -21.00 2.95
C VAL A 42 -26.64 -20.06 1.76
N LYS A 43 -27.53 -19.06 1.78
CA LYS A 43 -27.48 -17.98 0.80
C LYS A 43 -26.20 -17.18 1.01
N PHE A 44 -25.48 -16.92 -0.08
CA PHE A 44 -24.39 -15.98 -0.08
C PHE A 44 -24.97 -14.57 0.11
N THR A 45 -24.47 -13.84 1.10
CA THR A 45 -24.82 -12.43 1.27
C THR A 45 -24.30 -11.66 0.05
N GLY A 46 -25.16 -10.84 -0.56
CA GLY A 46 -24.75 -9.98 -1.67
C GLY A 46 -23.77 -8.91 -1.22
N HIS A 47 -23.27 -8.14 -2.19
CA HIS A 47 -22.58 -6.90 -1.91
C HIS A 47 -23.62 -5.78 -1.82
N GLU A 48 -23.50 -4.95 -0.79
CA GLU A 48 -24.22 -3.68 -0.68
C GLU A 48 -23.21 -2.57 -1.00
N ALA A 49 -23.65 -1.56 -1.75
CA ALA A 49 -22.83 -0.39 -1.99
C ALA A 49 -22.67 0.36 -0.66
N VAL A 50 -21.43 0.45 -0.19
CA VAL A 50 -21.11 1.20 1.04
C VAL A 50 -20.88 2.68 0.72
N PHE A 51 -20.25 2.96 -0.42
CA PHE A 51 -20.02 4.31 -0.94
C PHE A 51 -20.48 4.38 -2.40
N ASP A 52 -20.77 5.60 -2.83
CA ASP A 52 -20.96 5.88 -4.25
C ASP A 52 -19.68 5.57 -5.06
N PRO A 53 -19.79 5.38 -6.38
CA PRO A 53 -18.63 5.13 -7.22
C PRO A 53 -17.59 6.27 -7.12
N PRO A 54 -16.28 5.95 -7.11
CA PRO A 54 -15.22 6.96 -7.10
C PRO A 54 -15.36 8.00 -8.21
N SER A 55 -15.12 9.28 -7.90
CA SER A 55 -15.22 10.38 -8.88
C SER A 55 -14.23 10.28 -10.05
N ILE A 56 -13.16 9.51 -9.87
CA ILE A 56 -12.14 9.20 -10.88
C ILE A 56 -11.79 7.71 -10.82
N ALA A 57 -11.23 7.15 -11.90
CA ALA A 57 -10.75 5.77 -11.89
C ALA A 57 -9.58 5.62 -10.89
N PRO A 58 -9.73 4.82 -9.82
CA PRO A 58 -8.68 4.66 -8.82
C PRO A 58 -7.63 3.66 -9.31
N TYR A 59 -6.36 4.05 -9.25
CA TYR A 59 -5.21 3.20 -9.52
C TYR A 59 -4.59 2.64 -8.23
N TRP A 60 -4.81 3.33 -7.12
CA TRP A 60 -4.30 2.96 -5.81
C TRP A 60 -5.15 3.60 -4.71
N ALA A 61 -5.17 3.01 -3.52
CA ALA A 61 -5.87 3.55 -2.36
C ALA A 61 -5.18 3.18 -1.04
N ILE A 62 -5.33 4.05 -0.05
CA ILE A 62 -4.87 3.85 1.33
C ILE A 62 -5.90 4.38 2.32
N ALA A 63 -6.04 3.70 3.46
CA ALA A 63 -6.86 4.18 4.56
C ALA A 63 -6.07 5.19 5.40
N ALA A 64 -6.74 6.26 5.80
CA ALA A 64 -6.26 7.24 6.76
C ALA A 64 -7.33 7.46 7.82
N GLN A 65 -6.95 7.80 9.04
CA GLN A 65 -7.93 8.04 10.10
C GLN A 65 -7.45 9.14 11.04
N THR A 66 -8.39 9.94 11.50
CA THR A 66 -8.21 10.85 12.64
C THR A 66 -8.83 10.20 13.88
N ALA A 67 -8.79 10.88 15.02
CA ALA A 67 -9.50 10.42 16.21
C ALA A 67 -11.03 10.45 16.06
N ALA A 68 -11.55 11.20 15.08
CA ALA A 68 -12.98 11.44 14.90
C ALA A 68 -13.55 10.73 13.67
N GLU A 69 -12.76 10.59 12.60
CA GLU A 69 -13.26 10.20 11.27
C GLU A 69 -12.29 9.26 10.55
N GLN A 70 -12.84 8.39 9.71
CA GLN A 70 -12.09 7.51 8.82
C GLN A 70 -12.21 8.01 7.38
N PHE A 71 -11.06 8.07 6.71
CA PHE A 71 -10.93 8.50 5.33
C PHE A 71 -10.33 7.37 4.49
N TRP A 72 -10.75 7.28 3.23
CA TRP A 72 -9.99 6.57 2.22
C TRP A 72 -9.43 7.59 1.25
N LEU A 73 -8.13 7.54 1.01
CA LEU A 73 -7.47 8.29 -0.03
C LEU A 73 -7.33 7.36 -1.24
N TYR A 74 -7.72 7.82 -2.42
CA TYR A 74 -7.52 7.10 -3.66
C TYR A 74 -6.94 8.01 -4.73
N ALA A 75 -5.94 7.48 -5.43
CA ALA A 75 -5.18 8.20 -6.44
C ALA A 75 -5.60 7.74 -7.84
N GLY A 76 -5.86 8.70 -8.72
CA GLY A 76 -5.94 8.47 -10.16
C GLY A 76 -4.63 8.83 -10.87
N LEU A 77 -4.68 9.05 -12.19
CA LEU A 77 -3.47 9.42 -12.95
C LEU A 77 -2.94 10.82 -12.59
N ALA A 78 -3.84 11.81 -12.54
CA ALA A 78 -3.48 13.22 -12.40
C ALA A 78 -3.95 13.84 -11.09
N LYS A 79 -4.88 13.19 -10.38
CA LYS A 79 -5.60 13.77 -9.23
C LYS A 79 -5.75 12.75 -8.12
N ILE A 80 -5.80 13.25 -6.88
CA ILE A 80 -6.05 12.45 -5.69
C ILE A 80 -7.33 12.94 -5.04
N TYR A 81 -8.17 12.00 -4.63
CA TYR A 81 -9.41 12.27 -3.94
C TYR A 81 -9.41 11.54 -2.60
N THR A 82 -10.21 12.05 -1.67
CA THR A 82 -10.58 11.33 -0.46
C THR A 82 -12.08 11.08 -0.41
N VAL A 83 -12.48 9.99 0.23
CA VAL A 83 -13.88 9.73 0.58
C VAL A 83 -14.02 9.68 2.10
N GLU A 84 -14.98 10.44 2.58
CA GLU A 84 -15.39 10.54 3.99
C GLU A 84 -16.34 9.39 4.36
N GLN A 85 -16.58 9.18 5.66
CA GLN A 85 -17.45 8.09 6.13
C GLN A 85 -18.90 8.19 5.63
N ASP A 86 -19.35 9.39 5.27
CA ASP A 86 -20.68 9.65 4.71
C ASP A 86 -20.77 9.38 3.19
N GLY A 87 -19.65 9.02 2.54
CA GLY A 87 -19.56 8.78 1.10
C GLY A 87 -19.27 10.03 0.27
N THR A 88 -19.01 11.18 0.89
CA THR A 88 -18.64 12.40 0.18
C THR A 88 -17.23 12.27 -0.40
N HIS A 89 -17.11 12.45 -1.72
CA HIS A 89 -15.83 12.43 -2.43
C HIS A 89 -15.31 13.86 -2.62
N THR A 90 -14.12 14.16 -2.10
CA THR A 90 -13.49 15.48 -2.19
C THR A 90 -12.13 15.38 -2.88
N GLU A 91 -11.87 16.28 -3.84
CA GLU A 91 -10.56 16.40 -4.46
C GLU A 91 -9.57 17.04 -3.48
N ILE A 92 -8.42 16.38 -3.29
CA ILE A 92 -7.34 16.84 -2.41
C ILE A 92 -6.00 16.94 -3.14
N THR A 93 -6.01 17.03 -4.47
CA THR A 93 -4.82 17.27 -5.30
C THR A 93 -4.04 18.48 -4.80
N ARG A 94 -2.70 18.40 -4.85
CA ARG A 94 -1.82 19.51 -4.44
C ARG A 94 -2.16 20.83 -5.14
N ALA A 95 -1.94 21.94 -4.44
CA ALA A 95 -2.28 23.27 -4.94
C ALA A 95 -1.43 23.73 -6.15
N SER A 96 -0.24 23.14 -6.36
CA SER A 96 0.66 23.47 -7.46
C SER A 96 0.19 22.92 -8.82
N GLY A 97 -0.83 22.06 -8.84
CA GLY A 97 -1.43 21.51 -10.05
C GLY A 97 -1.48 19.99 -10.06
N ASP A 98 -1.93 19.44 -11.19
CA ASP A 98 -2.10 18.01 -11.39
C ASP A 98 -0.77 17.23 -11.28
N TYR A 99 -0.88 15.96 -10.89
CA TYR A 99 0.24 15.01 -10.86
C TYR A 99 0.63 14.59 -12.26
N THR A 100 1.91 14.28 -12.41
CA THR A 100 2.55 13.82 -13.63
C THR A 100 2.84 12.33 -13.52
N GLY A 101 2.37 11.54 -14.47
CA GLY A 101 2.51 10.08 -14.43
C GLY A 101 1.59 9.42 -15.45
N ILE A 102 1.94 8.22 -15.86
CA ILE A 102 1.12 7.41 -16.75
C ILE A 102 0.55 6.20 -16.01
N ALA A 103 -0.33 5.45 -16.65
CA ALA A 103 -0.95 4.26 -16.06
C ALA A 103 0.05 3.16 -15.62
N GLY A 104 1.30 3.21 -16.11
CA GLY A 104 2.38 2.32 -15.67
C GLY A 104 3.15 2.81 -14.43
N ASP A 105 3.02 4.08 -14.08
CA ASP A 105 3.62 4.69 -12.90
C ASP A 105 2.65 4.49 -11.74
N LEU A 106 2.73 3.30 -11.14
CA LEU A 106 1.84 2.92 -10.05
C LEU A 106 2.13 3.77 -8.82
N TRP A 107 1.07 4.28 -8.23
CA TRP A 107 1.13 4.91 -6.92
C TRP A 107 1.51 3.90 -5.85
N ASP A 108 2.23 4.39 -4.86
CA ASP A 108 2.60 3.67 -3.66
C ASP A 108 2.59 4.61 -2.46
N GLY A 109 2.53 4.06 -1.25
CA GLY A 109 2.46 4.88 -0.05
C GLY A 109 2.43 4.12 1.25
N THR A 110 2.43 4.89 2.32
CA THR A 110 2.50 4.39 3.69
C THR A 110 1.88 5.40 4.65
N VAL A 111 1.66 5.01 5.90
CA VAL A 111 1.21 5.92 6.96
C VAL A 111 2.28 5.99 8.04
N LEU A 112 2.91 7.17 8.19
CA LEU A 112 3.90 7.44 9.22
C LEU A 112 3.25 8.21 10.37
N ALA A 113 3.21 7.63 11.57
CA ALA A 113 2.69 8.29 12.76
C ALA A 113 1.30 8.95 12.57
N GLY A 114 0.44 8.35 11.74
CA GLY A 114 -0.89 8.87 11.40
C GLY A 114 -0.94 9.83 10.21
N ILE A 115 0.18 10.11 9.54
CA ILE A 115 0.26 10.94 8.33
C ILE A 115 0.44 10.05 7.10
N PRO A 116 -0.51 10.03 6.16
CA PRO A 116 -0.35 9.36 4.88
C PRO A 116 0.71 10.06 4.04
N VAL A 117 1.63 9.27 3.50
CA VAL A 117 2.66 9.70 2.56
C VAL A 117 2.55 8.83 1.31
N VAL A 118 2.47 9.45 0.15
CA VAL A 118 2.22 8.79 -1.13
C VAL A 118 3.22 9.25 -2.18
N THR A 119 3.50 8.41 -3.16
CA THR A 119 4.38 8.74 -4.29
C THR A 119 3.91 8.01 -5.54
N ASN A 120 4.16 8.58 -6.71
CA ASN A 120 3.91 7.98 -8.02
C ASN A 120 5.20 7.64 -8.77
N GLY A 121 6.38 7.85 -8.17
CA GLY A 121 7.67 7.63 -8.82
C GLY A 121 8.14 8.75 -9.77
N VAL A 122 7.30 9.75 -10.04
CA VAL A 122 7.57 10.81 -11.04
C VAL A 122 7.57 12.20 -10.41
N ASP A 123 6.61 12.49 -9.54
CA ASP A 123 6.58 13.70 -8.73
C ASP A 123 7.26 13.49 -7.39
N ASP A 124 7.57 14.61 -6.72
CA ASP A 124 7.97 14.60 -5.32
C ASP A 124 6.92 13.85 -4.48
N PRO A 125 7.34 13.00 -3.52
CA PRO A 125 6.41 12.36 -2.60
C PRO A 125 5.52 13.39 -1.93
N GLN A 126 4.26 13.03 -1.70
CA GLN A 126 3.24 13.91 -1.14
C GLN A 126 2.92 13.46 0.28
N SER A 127 2.63 14.42 1.15
CA SER A 127 2.12 14.16 2.50
C SER A 127 0.75 14.78 2.68
N TRP A 128 -0.12 14.11 3.43
CA TRP A 128 -1.44 14.63 3.78
C TRP A 128 -1.52 14.94 5.27
N SER A 129 -1.21 16.19 5.62
CA SER A 129 -1.22 16.67 7.00
C SER A 129 -1.64 18.15 7.07
N PRO A 130 -2.60 18.53 7.93
CA PRO A 130 -3.48 17.64 8.68
C PRO A 130 -4.40 16.82 7.75
N ILE A 131 -4.83 15.63 8.20
CA ILE A 131 -5.84 14.84 7.49
C ILE A 131 -7.19 15.56 7.60
N ALA A 132 -7.64 16.15 6.49
CA ALA A 132 -8.97 16.73 6.35
C ALA A 132 -9.35 16.87 4.87
N ALA A 133 -10.62 16.67 4.51
CA ALA A 133 -11.10 16.79 3.13
C ALA A 133 -10.87 18.18 2.51
N ALA A 134 -10.88 19.24 3.33
CA ALA A 134 -10.59 20.61 2.87
C ALA A 134 -9.08 20.91 2.73
N THR A 135 -8.20 19.97 3.09
CA THR A 135 -6.75 20.16 3.06
C THR A 135 -6.16 19.39 1.88
N PRO A 136 -5.60 20.08 0.86
CA PRO A 136 -4.92 19.41 -0.24
C PRO A 136 -3.61 18.76 0.24
N LEU A 137 -3.13 17.77 -0.50
CA LEU A 137 -1.79 17.23 -0.29
C LEU A 137 -0.73 18.31 -0.56
N VAL A 138 0.41 18.15 0.09
CA VAL A 138 1.59 19.00 -0.12
C VAL A 138 2.80 18.13 -0.42
N ASP A 139 3.73 18.67 -1.23
CA ASP A 139 5.04 18.05 -1.43
C ASP A 139 5.69 17.78 -0.06
N LEU A 140 6.25 16.59 0.11
CA LEU A 140 6.77 16.11 1.39
C LEU A 140 7.82 17.10 1.91
N PRO A 141 7.58 17.74 3.07
CA PRO A 141 8.52 18.72 3.61
C PRO A 141 9.92 18.13 3.80
N ASN A 142 10.94 18.94 3.51
CA ASN A 142 12.36 18.59 3.60
C ASN A 142 12.80 17.46 2.65
N TRP A 143 11.98 17.10 1.66
CA TRP A 143 12.39 16.17 0.62
C TRP A 143 13.52 16.78 -0.24
N PRO A 144 14.56 16.02 -0.62
CA PRO A 144 15.66 16.54 -1.41
C PRO A 144 15.19 17.00 -2.80
N ALA A 145 15.68 18.15 -3.26
CA ALA A 145 15.35 18.67 -4.58
C ALA A 145 15.78 17.71 -5.71
N ASN A 146 15.05 17.73 -6.83
CA ASN A 146 15.32 16.91 -8.02
C ASN A 146 15.41 15.41 -7.72
N THR A 147 14.74 14.94 -6.68
CA THR A 147 14.78 13.54 -6.24
C THR A 147 13.37 12.98 -6.27
N THR A 148 13.18 11.77 -6.76
CA THR A 148 11.91 11.05 -6.68
C THR A 148 12.16 9.63 -6.20
N CYS A 149 11.13 8.93 -5.72
CA CYS A 149 11.25 7.54 -5.29
C CYS A 149 10.06 6.74 -5.81
N LYS A 150 10.30 5.49 -6.22
CA LYS A 150 9.21 4.63 -6.70
C LYS A 150 8.38 4.04 -5.56
N HIS A 151 9.01 3.78 -4.42
CA HIS A 151 8.37 3.17 -3.26
C HIS A 151 8.77 3.89 -1.98
N ILE A 152 7.81 4.03 -1.07
CA ILE A 152 8.03 4.65 0.24
C ILE A 152 7.36 3.84 1.35
N ARG A 153 8.08 3.59 2.44
CA ARG A 153 7.63 2.78 3.57
C ARG A 153 7.96 3.45 4.89
N ALA A 154 7.00 3.44 5.81
CA ALA A 154 7.25 3.77 7.20
C ALA A 154 7.90 2.56 7.89
N PHE A 155 9.04 2.78 8.54
CA PHE A 155 9.71 1.77 9.34
C PHE A 155 10.16 2.37 10.66
N LYS A 156 9.56 1.90 11.77
CA LYS A 156 9.66 2.57 13.08
C LYS A 156 9.21 4.03 12.94
N ASN A 157 10.08 4.98 13.27
CA ASN A 157 9.80 6.42 13.14
C ASN A 157 10.44 7.02 11.88
N PHE A 158 10.94 6.20 10.95
CA PHE A 158 11.63 6.64 9.75
C PHE A 158 10.74 6.48 8.53
N LEU A 159 10.90 7.39 7.56
CA LEU A 159 10.51 7.11 6.19
C LEU A 159 11.70 6.53 5.45
N VAL A 160 11.45 5.44 4.74
CA VAL A 160 12.42 4.76 3.88
C VAL A 160 11.91 4.85 2.45
N ALA A 161 12.70 5.50 1.60
CA ALA A 161 12.45 5.63 0.18
C ALA A 161 13.35 4.65 -0.60
N LEU A 162 12.77 4.01 -1.61
CA LEU A 162 13.43 2.97 -2.41
C LEU A 162 13.37 3.33 -3.89
N HIS A 163 14.35 2.83 -4.64
CA HIS A 163 14.44 3.02 -6.09
C HIS A 163 14.41 4.53 -6.41
N ILE A 164 15.45 5.21 -5.94
CA ILE A 164 15.57 6.66 -6.04
C ILE A 164 15.92 7.06 -7.48
N THR A 165 15.33 8.14 -7.97
CA THR A 165 15.81 8.85 -9.16
C THR A 165 16.28 10.22 -8.73
N GLU A 166 17.53 10.57 -9.02
CA GLU A 166 18.11 11.86 -8.62
C GLU A 166 18.65 12.57 -9.86
N SER A 167 18.16 13.79 -10.10
CA SER A 167 18.52 14.61 -11.28
C SER A 167 18.39 13.84 -12.60
N GLY A 168 17.35 13.00 -12.72
CA GLY A 168 17.08 12.15 -13.89
C GLY A 168 17.92 10.86 -13.96
N THR A 169 18.82 10.61 -13.01
CA THR A 169 19.60 9.37 -12.92
C THR A 169 18.89 8.38 -12.01
N VAL A 170 18.45 7.27 -12.57
CA VAL A 170 17.80 6.19 -11.82
C VAL A 170 18.86 5.39 -11.04
N LYS A 171 18.70 5.31 -9.73
CA LYS A 171 19.50 4.52 -8.79
C LYS A 171 18.64 3.37 -8.24
N PRO A 172 18.44 2.28 -9.01
CA PRO A 172 17.45 1.24 -8.70
C PRO A 172 17.80 0.35 -7.49
N HIS A 173 19.02 0.48 -6.97
CA HIS A 173 19.51 -0.27 -5.79
C HIS A 173 19.71 0.62 -4.57
N MET A 174 19.39 1.92 -4.69
CA MET A 174 19.55 2.86 -3.60
C MET A 174 18.35 2.80 -2.65
N VAL A 175 18.68 2.80 -1.37
CA VAL A 175 17.77 2.94 -0.25
C VAL A 175 18.16 4.22 0.48
N LYS A 176 17.21 5.16 0.60
CA LYS A 176 17.40 6.41 1.36
C LYS A 176 16.44 6.41 2.55
N TRP A 177 16.89 6.90 3.69
CA TRP A 177 16.05 7.04 4.88
C TRP A 177 16.16 8.44 5.47
N SER A 178 15.07 8.88 6.07
CA SER A 178 14.97 10.19 6.70
C SER A 178 15.61 10.24 8.09
N HIS A 179 15.70 11.41 8.71
CA HIS A 179 15.80 11.50 10.17
C HIS A 179 14.50 10.93 10.79
N PRO A 180 14.51 10.35 12.02
CA PRO A 180 13.27 9.99 12.71
C PRO A 180 12.31 11.18 12.77
N ALA A 181 11.05 10.92 12.45
CA ALA A 181 9.99 11.90 12.61
C ALA A 181 9.56 11.99 14.07
N ASP A 182 9.24 13.21 14.49
CA ASP A 182 8.55 13.42 15.76
C ASP A 182 7.10 12.92 15.65
N PRO A 183 6.47 12.51 16.76
CA PRO A 183 5.09 12.04 16.74
C PRO A 183 4.14 13.10 16.15
N GLY A 184 3.41 12.73 15.10
CA GLY A 184 2.47 13.64 14.43
C GLY A 184 3.11 14.65 13.50
N SER A 185 4.39 14.49 13.15
CA SER A 185 5.05 15.27 12.10
C SER A 185 5.64 14.37 11.02
N VAL A 186 5.99 14.98 9.90
CA VAL A 186 6.89 14.38 8.90
C VAL A 186 8.35 14.54 9.36
N PRO A 187 9.30 13.79 8.76
CA PRO A 187 10.72 13.94 9.07
C PRO A 187 11.27 15.35 8.87
N SER A 188 12.21 15.76 9.73
CA SER A 188 12.82 17.09 9.66
C SER A 188 13.95 17.21 8.62
N SER A 189 14.51 16.10 8.15
CA SER A 189 15.63 16.09 7.21
C SER A 189 15.75 14.76 6.46
N TRP A 190 16.27 14.85 5.24
CA TRP A 190 16.72 13.75 4.38
C TRP A 190 18.19 13.93 3.95
N ASP A 191 18.88 14.94 4.50
CA ASP A 191 20.26 15.28 4.18
C ASP A 191 21.23 14.31 4.85
N ASP A 192 21.88 13.48 4.03
CA ASP A 192 22.87 12.50 4.44
C ASP A 192 24.25 13.12 4.76
N THR A 193 24.46 14.40 4.46
CA THR A 193 25.71 15.12 4.73
C THR A 193 25.74 15.79 6.11
N ASP A 194 24.57 15.95 6.75
CA ASP A 194 24.44 16.53 8.09
C ASP A 194 24.65 15.46 9.17
N ALA A 195 25.86 15.44 9.75
CA ALA A 195 26.23 14.51 10.81
C ALA A 195 25.44 14.69 12.14
N THR A 196 24.63 15.74 12.27
CA THR A 196 23.71 15.93 13.42
C THR A 196 22.36 15.23 13.21
N LYS A 197 22.12 14.69 12.01
CA LYS A 197 20.91 13.98 11.62
C LYS A 197 21.23 12.52 11.33
N ASP A 198 20.23 11.69 11.57
CA ASP A 198 20.27 10.24 11.32
C ASP A 198 19.85 9.88 9.89
N ALA A 199 19.64 10.87 9.02
CA ALA A 199 19.32 10.65 7.62
C ALA A 199 20.52 10.03 6.90
N GLY A 200 20.26 9.23 5.88
CA GLY A 200 21.33 8.57 5.15
C GLY A 200 20.84 7.80 3.94
N GLU A 201 21.81 7.30 3.20
CA GLU A 201 21.58 6.47 2.03
C GLU A 201 22.59 5.34 1.95
N VAL A 202 22.18 4.26 1.28
CA VAL A 202 23.06 3.16 0.92
C VAL A 202 22.67 2.63 -0.43
N GLU A 203 23.66 2.19 -1.20
CA GLU A 203 23.45 1.39 -2.40
C GLU A 203 23.68 -0.08 -2.08
N LEU A 204 22.68 -0.92 -2.37
CA LEU A 204 22.79 -2.36 -2.15
C LEU A 204 23.73 -2.97 -3.19
N ALA A 205 24.84 -3.55 -2.73
CA ALA A 205 25.95 -4.00 -3.58
C ALA A 205 25.61 -5.13 -4.59
N ASP A 206 24.43 -5.74 -4.48
CA ASP A 206 23.98 -6.85 -5.31
C ASP A 206 23.26 -6.37 -6.58
N SER A 207 24.02 -5.83 -7.53
CA SER A 207 23.48 -5.32 -8.80
C SER A 207 22.96 -6.41 -9.73
N GLN A 208 23.38 -7.67 -9.54
CA GLN A 208 22.95 -8.80 -10.37
C GLN A 208 21.54 -9.31 -10.01
N ALA A 209 21.07 -9.07 -8.80
CA ALA A 209 19.73 -9.51 -8.36
C ALA A 209 18.56 -8.63 -8.83
N GLY A 210 18.80 -7.74 -9.80
CA GLY A 210 17.78 -6.87 -10.39
C GLY A 210 17.41 -5.68 -9.51
N ILE A 211 16.30 -5.02 -9.84
CA ILE A 211 15.90 -3.74 -9.23
C ILE A 211 15.12 -3.96 -7.92
N ILE A 212 15.05 -2.94 -7.07
CA ILE A 212 14.15 -2.97 -5.91
C ILE A 212 12.70 -2.83 -6.39
N GLN A 213 11.84 -3.74 -5.91
CA GLN A 213 10.42 -3.80 -6.27
C GLN A 213 9.49 -3.35 -5.15
N ASP A 214 9.83 -3.64 -3.88
CA ASP A 214 9.06 -3.18 -2.72
C ASP A 214 9.86 -3.42 -1.43
N ALA A 215 9.36 -2.92 -0.30
CA ALA A 215 9.72 -3.38 1.02
C ALA A 215 8.51 -3.53 1.96
N LEU A 216 8.61 -4.44 2.92
CA LEU A 216 7.60 -4.62 3.94
C LEU A 216 8.21 -4.81 5.33
N GLY A 217 7.66 -4.12 6.32
CA GLY A 217 8.08 -4.25 7.71
C GLY A 217 7.64 -5.58 8.29
N LEU A 218 8.60 -6.39 8.73
CA LEU A 218 8.37 -7.59 9.52
C LEU A 218 9.00 -7.40 10.91
N ARG A 219 8.18 -6.88 11.83
CA ARG A 219 8.56 -6.59 13.22
C ARG A 219 9.76 -5.64 13.29
N ASP A 220 10.96 -6.15 13.58
CA ASP A 220 12.17 -5.35 13.81
C ASP A 220 13.05 -5.24 12.55
N ILE A 221 12.65 -5.87 11.46
CA ILE A 221 13.39 -5.89 10.19
C ILE A 221 12.46 -5.38 9.09
N LEU A 222 12.95 -4.45 8.27
CA LEU A 222 12.33 -4.10 7.00
C LEU A 222 12.89 -5.03 5.92
N LEU A 223 12.02 -5.84 5.32
CA LEU A 223 12.36 -6.73 4.23
C LEU A 223 12.30 -5.95 2.92
N ILE A 224 13.42 -5.82 2.22
CA ILE A 224 13.52 -5.17 0.92
C ILE A 224 13.58 -6.26 -0.14
N TYR A 225 12.58 -6.28 -1.02
CA TYR A 225 12.42 -7.24 -2.10
C TYR A 225 13.03 -6.69 -3.38
N LYS A 226 13.95 -7.46 -3.97
CA LYS A 226 14.49 -7.27 -5.31
C LYS A 226 13.98 -8.39 -6.23
N ASP A 227 14.23 -8.29 -7.53
CA ASP A 227 13.78 -9.30 -8.50
C ASP A 227 14.23 -10.73 -8.14
N ASN A 228 15.49 -10.88 -7.72
CA ASN A 228 16.09 -12.18 -7.43
C ASN A 228 16.75 -12.28 -6.04
N SER A 229 16.60 -11.28 -5.15
CA SER A 229 17.15 -11.35 -3.79
C SER A 229 16.32 -10.58 -2.76
N ILE A 230 16.54 -10.90 -1.48
CA ILE A 230 15.87 -10.26 -0.35
C ILE A 230 16.93 -9.74 0.62
N TRP A 231 16.82 -8.46 0.95
CA TRP A 231 17.69 -7.76 1.89
C TRP A 231 16.92 -7.40 3.16
N GLY A 232 17.55 -7.55 4.31
CA GLY A 232 17.05 -7.09 5.59
C GLY A 232 17.68 -5.74 5.95
N MET A 233 16.84 -4.79 6.36
CA MET A 233 17.25 -3.51 6.96
C MET A 233 16.80 -3.49 8.42
N GLN A 234 17.75 -3.37 9.34
CA GLN A 234 17.50 -3.37 10.79
C GLN A 234 18.09 -2.12 11.43
N HIS A 235 17.31 -1.45 12.29
CA HIS A 235 17.77 -0.29 13.05
C HIS A 235 18.67 -0.73 14.21
N ILE A 236 19.94 -0.34 14.18
CA ILE A 236 20.96 -0.68 15.19
C ILE A 236 21.36 0.51 16.07
N GLY A 237 21.20 1.74 15.57
CA GLY A 237 21.53 2.97 16.29
C GLY A 237 23.04 3.24 16.45
N GLY A 238 23.37 4.48 16.82
CA GLY A 238 24.77 4.94 16.94
C GLY A 238 25.25 5.61 15.65
N GLN A 239 26.52 5.43 15.28
CA GLN A 239 27.09 6.02 14.06
C GLN A 239 26.54 5.37 12.78
N PHE A 240 26.21 4.08 12.83
CA PHE A 240 25.48 3.39 11.77
C PHE A 240 24.04 3.27 12.21
N ILE A 241 23.13 3.97 11.54
CA ILE A 241 21.71 3.97 11.92
C ILE A 241 21.08 2.62 11.60
N PHE A 242 21.32 2.13 10.37
CA PHE A 242 20.78 0.88 9.87
C PHE A 242 21.88 -0.10 9.46
N ARG A 243 21.63 -1.38 9.73
CA ARG A 243 22.39 -2.50 9.22
C ARG A 243 21.63 -3.12 8.04
N PHE A 244 22.34 -3.33 6.93
CA PHE A 244 21.84 -4.04 5.75
C PHE A 244 22.51 -5.41 5.62
N PHE A 245 21.75 -6.45 5.34
CA PHE A 245 22.27 -7.82 5.18
C PHE A 245 21.40 -8.65 4.23
N PRO A 246 21.98 -9.57 3.44
CA PRO A 246 21.20 -10.53 2.67
C PRO A 246 20.51 -11.53 3.61
N MET A 247 19.23 -11.84 3.37
CA MET A 247 18.47 -12.74 4.24
C MET A 247 18.47 -14.20 3.81
N PHE A 248 18.64 -14.45 2.51
CA PHE A 248 18.76 -15.77 1.95
C PHE A 248 19.93 -15.73 0.96
N GLY A 249 21.06 -16.27 1.39
CA GLY A 249 22.27 -16.45 0.58
C GLY A 249 22.74 -17.89 0.70
#